data_AF-A0A2H0SJF6-F1
#
_entry.id   AF-A0A2H0SJF6-F1
#
_cell.length_a   1.000
_cell.length_b   1.000
_cell.length_c   1.000
_cell.angle_alpha   90.00
_cell.angle_beta   90.00
_cell.angle_gamma   90.00
#
_symmetry.space_group_name_H-M   'P 1'
#
loop_
_entity.id
_entity.type
_entity.pdbx_description
1 polymer ?
#
loop_
_entity_poly.entity_id
_entity_poly.type
_entity_poly.pdbx_seq_one_letter_code
_entity_poly.pdbx_strand_id
1 'polypeptide(L)'
;MRRGLVTLSPYQTELLRTALAQPAASGQRRQLPSRVRQAIAASVNPVTLELSAEELEQLLDALPAPSPSSTSSPSRQEQTGQAELRAYLLKMLSGW
;
A
#
# COMPACT_ATOMS: atom_id res chain seq x y z
N MET A 1 17.66 10.41 -8.59
CA MET A 1 16.51 9.67 -8.03
C MET A 1 15.73 10.63 -7.15
N ARG A 2 14.56 11.12 -7.60
CA ARG A 2 13.67 11.90 -6.74
C ARG A 2 13.00 10.93 -5.78
N ARG A 3 12.98 11.25 -4.48
CA ARG A 3 12.27 10.54 -3.42
C ARG A 3 11.33 11.57 -2.78
N GLY A 4 10.30 11.09 -2.12
CA GLY A 4 9.35 12.00 -1.51
C GLY A 4 8.52 11.29 -0.47
N LEU A 5 8.02 12.15 0.41
CA LEU A 5 7.48 11.77 1.68
C LEU A 5 6.01 11.43 1.51
N VAL A 6 5.66 10.22 1.94
CA VAL A 6 4.30 9.71 1.91
C VAL A 6 3.90 9.46 3.34
N THR A 7 2.98 10.28 3.82
CA THR A 7 2.36 10.09 5.13
C THR A 7 1.11 9.23 4.93
N LEU A 8 1.08 8.10 5.62
CA LEU A 8 -0.05 7.18 5.64
C LEU A 8 -0.80 7.35 6.96
N SER A 9 -2.12 7.49 6.85
CA SER A 9 -3.00 7.53 8.02
C SER A 9 -2.97 6.18 8.76
N PRO A 10 -3.37 6.17 10.04
CA PRO A 10 -3.42 4.93 10.82
C PRO A 10 -4.12 3.78 10.12
N TYR A 11 -5.25 4.12 9.52
CA TYR A 11 -6.10 3.18 8.81
C TYR A 11 -5.45 2.65 7.53
N GLN A 12 -4.77 3.51 6.76
CA GLN A 12 -4.05 3.10 5.55
C GLN A 12 -2.86 2.20 5.85
N THR A 13 -2.15 2.44 6.95
CA THR A 13 -1.06 1.57 7.42
C THR A 13 -1.59 0.18 7.76
N GLU A 14 -2.74 0.06 8.43
CA GLU A 14 -3.38 -1.24 8.71
C GLU A 14 -3.80 -1.96 7.42
N LEU A 15 -4.38 -1.23 6.45
CA LEU A 15 -4.73 -1.80 5.15
C LEU A 15 -3.49 -2.35 4.41
N LEU A 16 -2.39 -1.59 4.41
CA LEU A 16 -1.12 -2.03 3.82
C LEU A 16 -0.49 -3.18 4.60
N ARG A 17 -0.54 -3.16 5.94
CA ARG A 17 -0.05 -4.27 6.76
C ARG A 17 -0.81 -5.56 6.43
N THR A 18 -2.13 -5.47 6.29
CA THR A 18 -2.98 -6.61 5.93
C THR A 18 -2.70 -7.10 4.52
N ALA A 19 -2.50 -6.19 3.55
CA ALA A 19 -2.14 -6.53 2.18
C ALA A 19 -0.74 -7.16 2.08
N LEU A 20 0.24 -6.66 2.83
CA LEU A 20 1.62 -7.17 2.88
C LEU A 20 1.77 -8.46 3.70
N ALA A 21 0.86 -8.70 4.64
CA ALA A 21 0.77 -9.96 5.39
C ALA A 21 0.24 -11.11 4.54
N GLN A 22 -0.51 -10.82 3.48
CA GLN A 22 -0.90 -11.85 2.51
C GLN A 22 0.32 -12.28 1.70
N PRO A 23 0.56 -13.59 1.53
CA PRO A 23 1.66 -14.07 0.71
C PRO A 23 1.47 -13.51 -0.71
N ALA A 24 2.43 -12.71 -1.18
CA ALA A 24 2.38 -12.10 -2.50
C ALA A 24 2.03 -13.19 -3.53
N ALA A 25 0.87 -13.06 -4.15
CA ALA A 25 0.40 -14.02 -5.15
C ALA A 25 1.51 -14.17 -6.20
N SER A 26 1.94 -15.42 -6.41
CA SER A 26 3.09 -15.80 -7.26
C SER A 26 3.00 -15.10 -8.61
N GLY A 27 3.73 -13.99 -8.74
CA GLY A 27 3.57 -13.07 -9.88
C GLY A 27 4.21 -11.68 -9.68
N GLN A 28 4.37 -11.21 -8.44
CA GLN A 28 5.08 -9.96 -8.16
C GLN A 28 6.57 -10.05 -8.56
N ARG A 29 6.89 -9.62 -9.79
CA ARG A 29 8.25 -9.55 -10.34
C ARG A 29 9.12 -8.45 -9.71
N ARG A 30 8.57 -7.61 -8.83
CA ARG A 30 9.28 -6.53 -8.14
C ARG A 30 8.95 -6.58 -6.64
N GLN A 31 9.88 -7.09 -5.84
CA GLN A 31 9.68 -7.23 -4.40
C GLN A 31 9.83 -5.89 -3.67
N LEU A 32 8.86 -5.59 -2.83
CA LEU A 32 8.89 -4.42 -1.95
C LEU A 32 10.10 -4.47 -1.00
N PRO A 33 10.95 -3.43 -0.96
CA PRO A 33 12.17 -3.48 -0.19
C PRO A 33 11.89 -3.70 1.30
N SER A 34 12.73 -4.51 1.94
CA SER A 34 12.51 -4.96 3.32
C SER A 34 12.38 -3.81 4.32
N ARG A 35 13.02 -2.67 4.07
CA ARG A 35 12.89 -1.45 4.88
C ARG A 35 11.46 -0.92 4.93
N VAL A 36 10.75 -0.92 3.81
CA VAL A 36 9.38 -0.40 3.70
C VAL A 36 8.41 -1.36 4.37
N ARG A 37 8.60 -2.67 4.15
CA ARG A 37 7.83 -3.71 4.84
C ARG A 37 8.00 -3.63 6.36
N GLN A 38 9.25 -3.50 6.82
CA GLN A 38 9.54 -3.33 8.25
C GLN A 38 8.98 -2.03 8.80
N ALA A 39 9.05 -0.92 8.08
CA ALA A 39 8.50 0.35 8.54
C ALA A 39 6.98 0.29 8.69
N ILE A 40 6.26 -0.32 7.75
CA ILE A 40 4.80 -0.52 7.84
C ILE A 40 4.44 -1.51 8.98
N ALA A 41 5.25 -2.56 9.17
CA ALA A 41 5.03 -3.56 10.21
C ALA A 41 5.33 -3.02 11.62
N ALA A 42 6.41 -2.23 11.78
CA ALA A 42 6.88 -1.72 13.06
C ALA A 42 6.22 -0.40 13.48
N SER A 43 5.57 0.33 12.56
CA SER A 43 5.03 1.64 12.90
C SER A 43 3.75 1.58 13.72
N VAL A 44 3.80 2.37 14.80
CA VAL A 44 2.66 2.83 15.57
C VAL A 44 2.13 4.09 14.86
N ASN A 45 0.87 4.06 14.47
CA ASN A 45 0.28 5.02 13.54
C ASN A 45 0.33 6.50 13.99
N PRO A 46 0.49 7.50 13.08
CA PRO A 46 0.68 7.43 11.62
C PRO A 46 2.13 7.17 11.16
N VAL A 47 2.34 6.57 9.98
CA VAL A 47 3.68 6.31 9.42
C VAL A 47 4.00 7.28 8.29
N THR A 48 5.21 7.84 8.32
CA THR A 48 5.77 8.65 7.23
C THR A 48 6.90 7.86 6.58
N LEU A 49 6.76 7.56 5.29
CA LEU A 49 7.72 6.77 4.53
C LEU A 49 8.32 7.63 3.42
N GLU A 50 9.65 7.58 3.29
CA GLU A 50 10.33 8.06 2.09
C GLU A 50 10.32 6.95 1.05
N LEU A 51 9.46 7.09 0.05
CA LEU A 51 9.28 6.11 -1.00
C LEU A 51 9.80 6.69 -2.32
N SER A 52 10.46 5.88 -3.13
CA SER A 52 10.69 6.20 -4.54
C SER A 52 9.41 5.97 -5.35
N ALA A 53 9.38 6.48 -6.59
CA ALA A 53 8.30 6.17 -7.53
C ALA A 53 8.11 4.66 -7.68
N GLU A 54 9.21 3.90 -7.82
CA GLU A 54 9.17 2.43 -7.92
C GLU A 54 8.62 1.76 -6.67
N GLU A 55 8.99 2.23 -5.47
CA GLU A 55 8.46 1.70 -4.21
C GLU A 55 6.96 2.02 -4.06
N LEU A 56 6.52 3.17 -4.55
CA LEU A 56 5.11 3.55 -4.57
C LEU A 56 4.30 2.70 -5.54
N GLU A 57 4.85 2.44 -6.74
CA GLU A 57 4.27 1.51 -7.72
C GLU A 57 4.17 0.09 -7.16
N GLN A 58 5.20 -0.38 -6.45
CA GLN A 58 5.17 -1.68 -5.80
C GLN A 58 4.12 -1.75 -4.67
N LEU A 59 3.90 -0.66 -3.93
CA LEU A 59 2.81 -0.58 -2.94
C LEU A 59 1.44 -0.59 -3.60
N LEU A 60 1.28 0.09 -4.73
CA LEU A 60 0.07 0.05 -5.54
C LEU A 60 -0.23 -1.35 -6.10
N ASP A 61 0.81 -2.11 -6.44
CA ASP A 61 0.72 -3.50 -6.92
C ASP A 61 0.45 -4.48 -5.76
N ALA A 62 1.01 -4.21 -4.58
CA ALA A 62 0.77 -5.00 -3.37
C ALA A 62 -0.64 -4.85 -2.82
N LEU A 63 -1.30 -3.71 -3.04
CA LEU A 63 -2.72 -3.54 -2.73
C LEU A 63 -3.56 -4.35 -3.74
N PRO A 64 -4.34 -5.36 -3.30
CA PRO A 64 -5.13 -6.15 -4.22
C PRO A 64 -6.05 -5.25 -5.03
N ALA A 65 -6.09 -5.42 -6.34
CA ALA A 65 -7.13 -4.81 -7.16
C ALA A 65 -8.49 -5.24 -6.57
N PRO A 66 -9.49 -4.33 -6.48
CA PRO A 66 -10.82 -4.67 -5.96
C PRO A 66 -11.40 -5.77 -6.85
N SER A 67 -11.14 -7.03 -6.47
CA SER A 67 -11.56 -8.19 -7.22
C SER A 67 -12.96 -8.51 -6.75
N PRO A 68 -13.96 -8.51 -7.63
CA PRO A 68 -15.34 -8.81 -7.24
C PRO A 68 -15.56 -10.29 -6.88
N SER A 69 -14.53 -11.13 -6.96
CA SER A 69 -14.65 -12.58 -6.82
C SER A 69 -13.60 -13.17 -5.89
N SER A 70 -13.92 -13.26 -4.59
CA SER A 70 -13.90 -14.52 -3.79
C SER A 70 -13.83 -14.25 -2.27
N THR A 71 -14.91 -14.60 -1.58
CA THR A 71 -15.01 -15.10 -0.18
C THR A 71 -14.08 -14.53 0.90
N SER A 72 -14.32 -13.28 1.30
CA SER A 72 -14.26 -12.77 2.67
C SER A 72 -14.72 -11.32 2.57
N SER A 73 -15.96 -11.00 2.96
CA SER A 73 -16.59 -9.70 2.72
C SER A 73 -15.69 -8.56 3.24
N PRO A 74 -14.97 -7.84 2.37
CA PRO A 74 -14.24 -6.67 2.82
C PRO A 74 -15.30 -5.64 3.17
N SER A 75 -15.24 -5.09 4.37
CA SER A 75 -16.22 -4.10 4.82
C SER A 75 -16.25 -2.96 3.79
N ARG A 76 -17.42 -2.35 3.53
CA ARG A 76 -17.51 -1.20 2.59
C ARG A 76 -16.46 -0.13 2.89
N GLN A 77 -16.14 0.04 4.17
CA GLN A 77 -15.07 0.92 4.64
C GLN A 77 -13.68 0.48 4.16
N GLU A 78 -13.34 -0.81 4.21
CA GLU A 78 -12.07 -1.36 3.71
C GLU A 78 -11.93 -1.19 2.20
N GLN A 79 -13.01 -1.45 1.44
CA GLN A 79 -13.01 -1.23 -0.01
C GLN A 79 -12.88 0.25 -0.37
N THR A 80 -13.62 1.11 0.32
CA THR A 80 -13.57 2.57 0.10
C THR A 80 -12.20 3.12 0.49
N GLY A 81 -11.69 2.75 1.66
CA GLY A 81 -10.37 3.15 2.13
C GLY A 81 -9.23 2.68 1.24
N GLN A 82 -9.34 1.47 0.68
CA GLN A 82 -8.37 0.96 -0.28
C GLN A 82 -8.44 1.72 -1.61
N ALA A 83 -9.64 1.98 -2.12
CA ALA A 83 -9.84 2.81 -3.32
C ALA A 83 -9.28 4.22 -3.13
N GLU A 84 -9.53 4.85 -1.97
CA GLU A 84 -9.00 6.16 -1.61
C GLU A 84 -7.47 6.14 -1.47
N LEU A 85 -6.90 5.14 -0.78
CA LEU A 85 -5.45 4.97 -0.68
C LEU A 85 -4.82 4.81 -2.07
N ARG A 86 -5.41 3.98 -2.92
CA ARG A 86 -4.95 3.79 -4.30
C ARG A 86 -4.99 5.10 -5.09
N ALA A 87 -6.11 5.82 -5.02
CA ALA A 87 -6.25 7.12 -5.67
C ALA A 87 -5.24 8.15 -5.15
N TYR A 88 -4.99 8.17 -3.83
CA TYR A 88 -4.01 9.03 -3.20
C TYR A 88 -2.58 8.72 -3.66
N LEU A 89 -2.18 7.45 -3.68
CA LEU A 89 -0.88 7.01 -4.16
C LEU A 89 -0.69 7.33 -5.65
N LEU A 90 -1.71 7.08 -6.48
CA LEU A 90 -1.70 7.46 -7.90
C LEU A 90 -1.59 8.98 -8.10
N LYS A 91 -2.31 9.76 -7.28
CA LYS A 91 -2.22 11.24 -7.31
C LYS A 91 -0.82 11.72 -6.95
N MET A 92 -0.17 11.11 -5.96
CA MET A 92 1.21 11.41 -5.57
C MET A 92 2.20 11.09 -6.69
N LEU A 93 2.05 9.95 -7.39
CA LEU A 93 2.86 9.65 -8.58
C LEU A 93 2.65 10.66 -9.71
N SER A 94 1.41 11.11 -9.92
CA SER A 94 1.10 12.08 -10.98
C SER A 94 1.60 13.50 -10.71
N GLY A 95 1.89 13.83 -9.43
CA GLY A 95 2.39 15.13 -9.00
C GLY A 95 3.90 15.23 -8.84
N TRP A 96 4.64 14.21 -9.26
CA TRP A 96 6.10 14.08 -9.15
C TRP A 96 6.81 14.17 -10.49
#